data_AF-A0AA35S5C1-F1
#
_entry.id   AF-A0AA35S5C1-F1
#
_cell.length_a   1.000
_cell.length_b   1.000
_cell.length_c   1.000
_cell.angle_alpha   90.00
_cell.angle_beta   90.00
_cell.angle_gamma   90.00
#
_symmetry.space_group_name_H-M   'P 1'
#
loop_
_entity.id
_entity.type
_entity.pdbx_description
1 polymer ?
#
loop_
_entity_poly.entity_id
_entity_poly.type
_entity_poly.pdbx_seq_one_letter_code
_entity_poly.pdbx_strand_id
1 'polypeptide(L)'
;MAATALPDEWERSETNGGIPYYINHRDGTTQWEHPALSSLLSDGFGEINRFKYAAYRTAMKLREVQNGTQLCNVNLGTLERAFRELGYHRDQSNEVLQVVEVEALLTKVFNNAREDGPGGYNYSLLPSWAISKVMKKQAGRPEIEPELYTDITLSWILKCYDSGRTGVVKVHSLMIGLVALCHATIQEKYAFVFDLMSSDQNQISFSNLKIIIQDLLQLPHNVGETKVFSVDAAADTAKSCWNYNGKQTLEYVTRDEFWMWVKREPVSLVWFPTLYRIATSETGLWFVIGFSIRV
;
A
#
# COMPACT_ATOMS: atom_id res chain seq x y z
N MET A 1 -14.78 -22.30 3.23
CA MET A 1 -14.48 -21.39 4.34
C MET A 1 -13.26 -21.95 5.05
N ALA A 2 -12.09 -21.48 4.64
CA ALA A 2 -10.82 -21.89 5.25
C ALA A 2 -10.64 -21.08 6.54
N ALA A 3 -10.10 -21.74 7.57
CA ALA A 3 -9.95 -21.15 8.90
C ALA A 3 -8.82 -20.12 8.88
N THR A 4 -9.19 -18.84 8.79
CA THR A 4 -8.30 -17.70 8.96
C THR A 4 -7.63 -17.76 10.34
N ALA A 5 -6.30 -17.64 10.37
CA ALA A 5 -5.47 -17.75 11.57
C ALA A 5 -5.69 -16.60 12.55
N LEU A 6 -6.87 -16.57 13.17
CA LEU A 6 -7.24 -15.65 14.22
C LEU A 6 -6.64 -16.09 15.56
N PRO A 7 -6.37 -15.15 16.49
CA PRO A 7 -5.99 -15.53 17.84
C PRO A 7 -7.10 -16.31 18.56
N ASP A 8 -6.75 -17.04 19.60
CA ASP A 8 -7.74 -17.77 20.42
C ASP A 8 -8.87 -16.83 20.89
N GLU A 9 -10.11 -17.35 20.88
CA GLU A 9 -11.35 -16.63 21.23
C GLU A 9 -11.81 -15.57 20.21
N TRP A 10 -11.15 -15.45 19.05
CA TRP A 10 -11.61 -14.57 17.97
C TRP A 10 -12.35 -15.33 16.89
N GLU A 11 -13.43 -14.73 16.40
CA GLU A 11 -14.24 -15.24 15.30
C GLU A 11 -14.44 -14.16 14.23
N ARG A 12 -14.22 -14.52 12.96
CA ARG A 12 -14.57 -13.69 11.81
C ARG A 12 -16.02 -13.99 11.43
N SER A 13 -16.82 -12.94 11.30
CA SER A 13 -18.19 -13.00 10.82
C SER A 13 -18.40 -11.95 9.72
N GLU A 14 -19.52 -12.01 9.02
CA GLU A 14 -19.84 -11.11 7.92
C GLU A 14 -21.21 -10.48 8.12
N THR A 15 -21.33 -9.21 7.73
CA THR A 15 -22.64 -8.56 7.64
C THR A 15 -23.40 -9.07 6.41
N ASN A 16 -24.70 -8.77 6.33
CA ASN A 16 -25.51 -9.08 5.14
C ASN A 16 -24.97 -8.46 3.83
N GLY A 17 -24.13 -7.43 3.94
CA GLY A 17 -23.45 -6.79 2.80
C GLY A 17 -22.09 -7.41 2.44
N GLY A 18 -21.70 -8.54 3.04
CA GLY A 18 -20.42 -9.21 2.82
C GLY A 18 -19.21 -8.49 3.45
N ILE A 19 -19.46 -7.56 4.38
CA ILE A 19 -18.39 -6.83 5.07
C ILE A 19 -17.95 -7.64 6.29
N PRO A 20 -16.66 -8.03 6.39
CA PRO A 20 -16.17 -8.79 7.53
C PRO A 20 -16.08 -7.93 8.79
N TYR A 21 -16.36 -8.55 9.93
CA TYR A 21 -16.13 -8.01 11.27
C TYR A 21 -15.67 -9.13 12.19
N TYR A 22 -15.05 -8.77 13.32
CA TYR A 22 -14.40 -9.70 14.22
C TYR A 22 -15.02 -9.61 15.61
N ILE A 23 -15.32 -10.78 16.19
CA ILE A 23 -15.92 -10.94 17.51
C ILE A 23 -14.85 -11.52 18.42
N ASN A 24 -14.64 -10.90 19.59
CA ASN A 24 -13.80 -11.43 20.65
C ASN A 24 -14.70 -12.00 21.75
N HIS A 25 -14.70 -13.33 21.87
CA HIS A 25 -15.51 -14.05 22.85
C HIS A 25 -15.01 -13.90 24.28
N ARG A 26 -13.74 -13.52 24.47
CA ARG A 26 -13.14 -13.33 25.80
C ARG A 26 -13.70 -12.13 26.54
N ASP A 27 -13.88 -11.00 25.85
CA ASP A 27 -14.36 -9.75 26.42
C ASP A 27 -15.77 -9.35 25.93
N GLY A 28 -16.34 -10.13 25.00
CA GLY A 28 -17.66 -9.89 24.42
C GLY A 28 -17.69 -8.65 23.53
N THR A 29 -16.56 -8.27 22.93
CA THR A 29 -16.46 -7.10 22.05
C THR A 29 -16.52 -7.48 20.58
N THR A 30 -16.90 -6.51 19.76
CA THR A 30 -16.87 -6.62 18.29
C THR A 30 -16.09 -5.46 17.71
N GLN A 31 -15.30 -5.71 16.67
CA GLN A 31 -14.55 -4.67 15.96
C GLN A 31 -14.56 -4.92 14.46
N TRP A 32 -14.37 -3.86 13.68
CA TRP A 32 -14.30 -3.96 12.22
C TRP A 32 -12.93 -4.43 11.73
N GLU A 33 -11.87 -4.01 12.42
CA GLU A 33 -10.51 -4.33 12.03
C GLU A 33 -10.08 -5.72 12.48
N HIS A 34 -9.25 -6.38 11.67
CA HIS A 34 -8.62 -7.65 12.06
C HIS A 34 -7.78 -7.45 13.34
N PRO A 35 -7.80 -8.38 14.32
CA PRO A 35 -7.09 -8.22 15.61
C PRO A 35 -5.60 -7.88 15.47
N ALA A 36 -4.92 -8.54 14.54
CA ALA A 36 -3.52 -8.25 14.23
C ALA A 36 -3.30 -6.81 13.70
N LEU A 37 -4.23 -6.29 12.90
CA LEU A 37 -4.16 -4.90 12.44
C LEU A 37 -4.45 -3.93 13.59
N SER A 38 -5.47 -4.21 14.41
CA SER A 38 -5.82 -3.38 15.56
C SER A 38 -4.65 -3.24 16.53
N SER A 39 -4.01 -4.35 16.92
CA SER A 39 -2.83 -4.32 17.80
C SER A 39 -1.65 -3.60 17.16
N LEU A 40 -1.43 -3.77 15.85
CA LEU A 40 -0.39 -3.03 15.12
C LEU A 40 -0.62 -1.51 15.18
N LEU A 41 -1.85 -1.05 14.98
CA LEU A 41 -2.20 0.36 14.96
C LEU A 41 -2.23 0.98 16.38
N SER A 42 -2.61 0.22 17.41
CA SER A 42 -2.64 0.70 18.79
C SER A 42 -1.27 0.66 19.46
N ASP A 43 -0.58 -0.47 19.37
CA ASP A 43 0.60 -0.77 20.18
C ASP A 43 1.88 -0.43 19.40
N GLY A 44 1.88 -0.67 18.09
CA GLY A 44 3.05 -0.46 17.23
C GLY A 44 3.46 1.00 17.06
N PHE A 45 2.55 1.95 17.27
CA PHE A 45 2.82 3.37 17.03
C PHE A 45 3.35 4.14 18.24
N GLY A 46 3.34 3.56 19.45
CA GLY A 46 3.67 4.25 20.70
C GLY A 46 5.04 4.96 20.69
N GLU A 47 6.10 4.22 20.39
CA GLU A 47 7.45 4.79 20.30
C GLU A 47 7.64 5.67 19.04
N ILE A 48 7.00 5.28 17.93
CA ILE A 48 7.07 6.03 16.67
C ILE A 48 6.46 7.43 16.83
N ASN A 49 5.44 7.60 17.67
CA ASN A 49 4.83 8.89 17.96
C ASN A 49 5.80 9.92 18.55
N ARG A 50 6.94 9.50 19.13
CA ARG A 50 7.96 10.40 19.70
C ARG A 50 8.83 11.07 18.64
N PHE A 51 8.83 10.58 17.40
CA PHE A 51 9.65 11.16 16.34
C PHE A 51 9.15 12.56 15.97
N LYS A 52 10.05 13.54 16.04
CA LYS A 52 9.74 14.97 15.77
C LYS A 52 9.28 15.23 14.33
N TYR A 53 9.97 14.64 13.35
CA TYR A 53 9.73 14.89 11.94
C TYR A 53 8.53 14.10 11.41
N ALA A 54 7.47 14.81 11.02
CA ALA A 54 6.20 14.20 10.61
C ALA A 54 6.32 13.24 9.42
N ALA A 55 7.14 13.58 8.42
CA ALA A 55 7.37 12.72 7.25
C ALA A 55 7.97 11.37 7.65
N TYR A 56 9.00 11.37 8.50
CA TYR A 56 9.64 10.14 8.99
C TYR A 56 8.71 9.34 9.90
N ARG A 57 8.02 10.02 10.83
CA ARG A 57 7.05 9.39 11.72
C ARG A 57 5.95 8.66 10.92
N THR A 58 5.37 9.34 9.95
CA THR A 58 4.34 8.78 9.04
C THR A 58 4.88 7.61 8.24
N ALA A 59 6.07 7.77 7.67
CA ALA A 59 6.73 6.71 6.90
C ALA A 59 7.05 5.48 7.76
N MET A 60 7.49 5.65 9.01
CA MET A 60 7.73 4.55 9.95
C MET A 60 6.43 3.83 10.32
N LYS A 61 5.35 4.56 10.61
CA LYS A 61 4.03 3.95 10.86
C LYS A 61 3.53 3.15 9.66
N LEU A 62 3.63 3.73 8.46
CA LEU A 62 3.24 3.04 7.23
C LEU A 62 4.17 1.86 6.92
N ARG A 63 5.43 1.90 7.36
CA ARG A 63 6.36 0.77 7.25
C ARG A 63 5.92 -0.40 8.14
N GLU A 64 5.47 -0.13 9.37
CA GLU A 64 4.86 -1.16 10.22
C GLU A 64 3.63 -1.77 9.54
N VAL A 65 2.73 -0.94 9.01
CA VAL A 65 1.56 -1.42 8.24
C VAL A 65 2.00 -2.26 7.03
N GLN A 66 3.03 -1.82 6.29
CA GLN A 66 3.58 -2.52 5.13
C GLN A 66 4.12 -3.92 5.49
N ASN A 67 4.71 -4.05 6.67
CA ASN A 67 5.22 -5.32 7.20
C ASN A 67 4.08 -6.20 7.75
N GLY A 68 3.13 -5.62 8.49
CA GLY A 68 1.98 -6.36 9.04
C GLY A 68 1.02 -6.90 7.98
N THR A 69 0.87 -6.18 6.86
CA THR A 69 0.05 -6.60 5.70
C THR A 69 0.82 -7.47 4.69
N GLN A 70 2.14 -7.63 4.87
CA GLN A 70 3.04 -8.30 3.91
C GLN A 70 3.08 -7.72 2.49
N LEU A 71 2.51 -6.54 2.26
CA LEU A 71 2.64 -5.84 0.98
C LEU A 71 4.12 -5.52 0.66
N CYS A 72 5.00 -5.49 1.67
CA CYS A 72 6.44 -5.38 1.46
C CYS A 72 7.10 -6.56 0.73
N ASN A 73 6.40 -7.70 0.61
CA ASN A 73 6.84 -8.88 -0.14
C ASN A 73 6.09 -9.04 -1.48
N VAL A 74 5.12 -8.18 -1.78
CA VAL A 74 4.38 -8.19 -3.04
C VAL A 74 5.03 -7.21 -4.01
N ASN A 75 5.51 -7.68 -5.16
CA ASN A 75 6.09 -6.82 -6.20
C ASN A 75 4.99 -6.16 -7.05
N LEU A 76 5.32 -5.01 -7.66
CA LEU A 76 4.40 -4.33 -8.58
C LEU A 76 3.96 -5.22 -9.74
N GLY A 77 4.87 -6.00 -10.34
CA GLY A 77 4.51 -6.93 -11.42
C GLY A 77 3.53 -8.03 -10.99
N THR A 78 3.61 -8.49 -9.74
CA THR A 78 2.66 -9.46 -9.16
C THR A 78 1.27 -8.86 -9.02
N LEU A 79 1.18 -7.59 -8.58
CA LEU A 79 -0.07 -6.83 -8.53
C LEU A 79 -0.67 -6.65 -9.93
N GLU A 80 0.13 -6.17 -10.89
CA GLU A 80 -0.32 -5.97 -12.28
C GLU A 80 -0.82 -7.26 -12.93
N ARG A 81 -0.15 -8.38 -12.65
CA ARG A 81 -0.59 -9.70 -13.10
C ARG A 81 -1.94 -10.08 -12.51
N ALA A 82 -2.11 -9.94 -11.18
CA ALA A 82 -3.37 -10.25 -10.53
C ALA A 82 -4.54 -9.36 -11.02
N PHE A 83 -4.28 -8.06 -11.22
CA PHE A 83 -5.29 -7.14 -11.78
C PHE A 83 -5.72 -7.56 -13.19
N ARG A 84 -4.75 -7.89 -14.06
CA ARG A 84 -5.02 -8.30 -15.44
C ARG A 84 -5.77 -9.63 -15.52
N GLU A 85 -5.41 -10.60 -14.67
CA GLU A 85 -6.05 -11.91 -14.63
C GLU A 85 -7.52 -11.84 -14.19
N LEU A 86 -7.87 -10.87 -13.34
CA LEU A 86 -9.25 -10.60 -12.93
C LEU A 86 -9.97 -9.60 -13.86
N GLY A 87 -9.33 -9.20 -14.95
CA GLY A 87 -9.93 -8.35 -15.97
C GLY A 87 -9.99 -6.87 -15.63
N TYR A 88 -9.35 -6.41 -14.54
CA TYR A 88 -9.32 -5.00 -14.18
C TYR A 88 -8.31 -4.23 -15.01
N HIS A 89 -8.81 -3.45 -15.96
CA HIS A 89 -8.01 -2.59 -16.85
C HIS A 89 -8.07 -1.11 -16.44
N ARG A 90 -7.19 -0.29 -17.02
CA ARG A 90 -7.15 1.18 -16.78
C ARG A 90 -8.50 1.85 -17.04
N ASP A 91 -9.24 1.34 -18.02
CA ASP A 91 -10.54 1.87 -18.44
C ASP A 91 -11.63 1.72 -17.37
N GLN A 92 -11.44 0.78 -16.44
CA GLN A 92 -12.35 0.50 -15.33
C GLN A 92 -11.92 1.17 -14.02
N SER A 93 -10.94 2.08 -14.07
CA SER A 93 -10.44 2.78 -12.88
C SER A 93 -11.54 3.44 -12.04
N ASN A 94 -12.62 3.92 -12.66
CA ASN A 94 -13.76 4.54 -11.98
C ASN A 94 -14.84 3.56 -11.48
N GLU A 95 -14.74 2.26 -11.79
CA GLU A 95 -15.67 1.26 -11.32
C GLU A 95 -15.53 1.01 -9.81
N VAL A 96 -16.57 0.41 -9.23
CA VAL A 96 -16.62 0.02 -7.82
C VAL A 96 -16.56 -1.49 -7.70
N LEU A 97 -15.82 -1.96 -6.72
CA LEU A 97 -15.68 -3.36 -6.37
C LEU A 97 -16.38 -3.63 -5.05
N GLN A 98 -17.13 -4.71 -4.98
CA GLN A 98 -17.68 -5.22 -3.73
C GLN A 98 -16.57 -5.83 -2.87
N VAL A 99 -16.77 -5.88 -1.56
CA VAL A 99 -15.78 -6.46 -0.61
C VAL A 99 -15.33 -7.87 -1.04
N VAL A 100 -16.25 -8.71 -1.51
CA VAL A 100 -15.94 -10.07 -1.97
C VAL A 100 -15.00 -10.06 -3.18
N GLU A 101 -15.16 -9.10 -4.10
CA GLU A 101 -14.28 -8.94 -5.26
C GLU A 101 -12.88 -8.44 -4.85
N VAL A 102 -12.82 -7.54 -3.86
CA VAL A 102 -11.56 -7.09 -3.27
C VAL A 102 -10.85 -8.24 -2.55
N GLU A 103 -11.57 -9.05 -1.79
CA GLU A 103 -11.03 -10.23 -1.10
C GLU A 103 -10.47 -11.27 -2.10
N ALA A 104 -11.21 -11.55 -3.17
CA ALA A 104 -10.77 -12.45 -4.22
C ALA A 104 -9.49 -11.95 -4.92
N LEU A 105 -9.42 -10.65 -5.19
CA LEU A 105 -8.23 -10.00 -5.75
C LEU A 105 -7.03 -10.10 -4.81
N LEU A 106 -7.20 -9.80 -3.52
CA LEU A 106 -6.12 -9.91 -2.53
C LEU A 106 -5.64 -11.35 -2.36
N THR A 107 -6.57 -12.31 -2.30
CA THR A 107 -6.26 -13.74 -2.28
C THR A 107 -5.39 -14.12 -3.47
N LYS A 108 -5.76 -13.65 -4.67
CA LYS A 108 -5.00 -13.91 -5.88
C LYS A 108 -3.61 -13.27 -5.84
N VAL A 109 -3.50 -12.03 -5.37
CA VAL A 109 -2.22 -11.32 -5.19
C VAL A 109 -1.29 -12.09 -4.26
N PHE A 110 -1.76 -12.52 -3.10
CA PHE A 110 -0.91 -13.22 -2.14
C PHE A 110 -0.54 -14.64 -2.58
N ASN A 111 -1.42 -15.33 -3.30
CA ASN A 111 -1.07 -16.62 -3.92
C ASN A 111 0.03 -16.43 -4.99
N ASN A 112 -0.15 -15.45 -5.89
CA ASN A 112 0.85 -15.13 -6.90
C ASN A 112 2.20 -14.71 -6.25
N ALA A 113 2.16 -13.93 -5.16
CA ALA A 113 3.36 -13.51 -4.43
C ALA A 113 4.06 -14.68 -3.72
N ARG A 114 3.29 -15.65 -3.21
CA ARG A 114 3.83 -16.89 -2.63
C ARG A 114 4.54 -17.74 -3.70
N GLU A 115 3.95 -17.85 -4.89
CA GLU A 115 4.55 -18.55 -6.03
C GLU A 115 5.83 -17.88 -6.55
N ASP A 116 5.82 -16.55 -6.65
CA ASP A 116 6.99 -15.75 -7.10
C ASP A 116 8.17 -15.87 -6.11
N GLY A 117 7.88 -16.29 -4.88
CA GLY A 117 8.85 -16.42 -3.82
C GLY A 117 9.37 -15.07 -3.34
N PRO A 118 10.29 -15.08 -2.35
CA PRO A 118 10.65 -13.86 -1.66
C PRO A 118 11.33 -12.81 -2.55
N GLY A 119 10.80 -11.57 -2.54
CA GLY A 119 11.30 -10.48 -3.39
C GLY A 119 10.95 -10.63 -4.88
N GLY A 120 10.12 -11.62 -5.25
CA GLY A 120 9.60 -11.88 -6.58
C GLY A 120 10.64 -11.86 -7.69
N TYR A 121 11.84 -12.37 -7.39
CA TYR A 121 12.87 -12.62 -8.38
C TYR A 121 12.55 -13.91 -9.12
N ASN A 122 12.80 -13.93 -10.43
CA ASN A 122 12.84 -15.20 -11.12
C ASN A 122 14.10 -15.98 -10.69
N TYR A 123 13.95 -16.85 -9.70
CA TYR A 123 15.03 -17.67 -9.14
C TYR A 123 15.71 -18.56 -10.18
N SER A 124 15.03 -18.91 -11.28
CA SER A 124 15.64 -19.68 -12.37
C SER A 124 16.68 -18.89 -13.16
N LEU A 125 16.67 -17.56 -13.08
CA LEU A 125 17.62 -16.67 -13.73
C LEU A 125 18.75 -16.22 -12.80
N LEU A 126 18.72 -16.60 -11.52
CA LEU A 126 19.71 -16.20 -10.53
C LEU A 126 20.80 -17.26 -10.34
N PRO A 127 22.08 -16.88 -10.23
CA PRO A 127 23.14 -17.82 -9.85
C PRO A 127 22.96 -18.29 -8.40
N SER A 128 23.35 -19.52 -8.08
CA SER A 128 23.12 -20.15 -6.76
C SER A 128 23.59 -19.32 -5.56
N TRP A 129 24.66 -18.53 -5.70
CA TRP A 129 25.15 -17.65 -4.64
C TRP A 129 24.16 -16.50 -4.33
N ALA A 130 23.47 -15.99 -5.36
CA ALA A 130 22.47 -14.94 -5.20
C ALA A 130 21.20 -15.51 -4.55
N ILE A 131 20.78 -16.72 -4.95
CA ILE A 131 19.67 -17.45 -4.32
C ILE A 131 19.96 -17.67 -2.83
N SER A 132 21.13 -18.22 -2.49
CA SER A 132 21.55 -18.41 -1.09
C SER A 132 21.57 -17.11 -0.29
N LYS A 133 21.93 -15.99 -0.92
CA LYS A 133 21.94 -14.67 -0.26
C LYS A 133 20.52 -14.15 0.00
N VAL A 134 19.60 -14.32 -0.95
CA VAL A 134 18.19 -13.93 -0.79
C VAL A 134 17.52 -14.80 0.28
N MET A 135 17.72 -16.11 0.24
CA MET A 135 17.16 -17.06 1.22
C MET A 135 17.68 -16.79 2.64
N LYS A 136 18.98 -16.53 2.81
CA LYS A 136 19.54 -16.13 4.12
C LYS A 136 19.01 -14.78 4.62
N LYS A 137 18.71 -13.84 3.73
CA LYS A 137 18.10 -12.54 4.08
C LYS A 137 16.63 -12.67 4.52
N GLN A 138 15.98 -13.72 4.06
CA GLN A 138 14.57 -14.05 4.35
C GLN A 138 14.43 -15.02 5.53
N ALA A 139 15.52 -15.63 5.99
CA ALA A 139 15.55 -16.50 7.17
C ALA A 139 15.19 -15.69 8.43
N GLY A 140 13.89 -15.58 8.72
CA GLY A 140 13.34 -14.78 9.80
C GLY A 140 12.11 -13.95 9.41
N ARG A 141 11.77 -13.84 8.12
CA ARG A 141 10.47 -13.31 7.69
C ARG A 141 9.43 -14.44 7.71
N PRO A 142 8.19 -14.18 8.16
CA PRO A 142 7.13 -15.17 8.08
C PRO A 142 6.86 -15.53 6.62
N GLU A 143 6.55 -16.80 6.35
CA GLU A 143 6.08 -17.22 5.02
C GLU A 143 4.77 -16.48 4.71
N ILE A 144 4.52 -16.20 3.43
CA ILE A 144 3.26 -15.59 3.02
C ILE A 144 2.16 -16.65 3.19
N GLU A 145 1.31 -16.44 4.19
CA GLU A 145 0.06 -17.17 4.42
C GLU A 145 -1.07 -16.41 3.73
N PRO A 146 -1.51 -16.82 2.52
CA PRO A 146 -2.37 -15.97 1.69
C PRO A 146 -3.70 -15.65 2.35
N GLU A 147 -4.29 -16.58 3.09
CA GLU A 147 -5.59 -16.40 3.76
C GLU A 147 -5.50 -15.35 4.88
N LEU A 148 -4.50 -15.45 5.76
CA LEU A 148 -4.30 -14.51 6.85
C LEU A 148 -4.01 -13.09 6.33
N TYR A 149 -3.07 -12.97 5.39
CA TYR A 149 -2.68 -11.64 4.88
C TYR A 149 -3.73 -11.02 3.96
N THR A 150 -4.59 -11.83 3.33
CA THR A 150 -5.79 -11.33 2.64
C THR A 150 -6.69 -10.60 3.61
N ASP A 151 -7.04 -11.20 4.75
CA ASP A 151 -7.94 -10.59 5.73
C ASP A 151 -7.34 -9.34 6.40
N ILE A 152 -6.06 -9.40 6.79
CA ILE A 152 -5.37 -8.26 7.39
C ILE A 152 -5.30 -7.10 6.38
N THR A 153 -4.96 -7.39 5.13
CA THR A 153 -4.86 -6.37 4.08
C THR A 153 -6.22 -5.84 3.67
N LEU A 154 -7.24 -6.68 3.57
CA LEU A 154 -8.62 -6.28 3.33
C LEU A 154 -9.09 -5.33 4.42
N SER A 155 -8.87 -5.69 5.68
CA SER A 155 -9.17 -4.83 6.83
C SER A 155 -8.49 -3.46 6.73
N TRP A 156 -7.24 -3.40 6.27
CA TRP A 156 -6.50 -2.15 6.07
C TRP A 156 -7.08 -1.32 4.91
N ILE A 157 -7.38 -1.96 3.78
CA ILE A 157 -7.98 -1.31 2.61
C ILE A 157 -9.36 -0.73 2.95
N LEU A 158 -10.23 -1.50 3.60
CA LEU A 158 -11.56 -1.03 4.00
C LEU A 158 -11.48 0.11 5.00
N LYS A 159 -10.51 0.06 5.94
CA LYS A 159 -10.25 1.19 6.83
C LYS A 159 -9.90 2.46 6.06
N CYS A 160 -9.09 2.34 5.01
CA CYS A 160 -8.63 3.50 4.22
C CYS A 160 -9.68 4.05 3.26
N TYR A 161 -10.45 3.18 2.60
CA TYR A 161 -11.25 3.55 1.44
C TYR A 161 -12.76 3.24 1.57
N ASP A 162 -13.17 2.52 2.62
CA ASP A 162 -14.58 2.26 2.95
C ASP A 162 -14.84 2.41 4.46
N SER A 163 -14.44 3.55 5.02
CA SER A 163 -14.62 3.86 6.45
C SER A 163 -16.11 3.90 6.87
N GLY A 164 -17.00 4.19 5.91
CA GLY A 164 -18.45 4.16 6.09
C GLY A 164 -19.07 2.77 6.06
N ARG A 165 -18.27 1.72 5.79
CA ARG A 165 -18.75 0.32 5.69
C ARG A 165 -19.91 0.20 4.70
N THR A 166 -19.74 0.82 3.54
CA THR A 166 -20.69 0.77 2.42
C THR A 166 -20.64 -0.56 1.68
N GLY A 167 -19.55 -1.32 1.83
CA GLY A 167 -19.35 -2.61 1.18
C GLY A 167 -18.78 -2.50 -0.24
N VAL A 168 -18.36 -1.30 -0.65
CA VAL A 168 -17.78 -1.04 -1.96
C VAL A 168 -16.53 -0.18 -1.88
N VAL A 169 -15.56 -0.45 -2.76
CA VAL A 169 -14.30 0.29 -2.89
C VAL A 169 -14.06 0.60 -4.37
N LYS A 170 -13.64 1.82 -4.69
CA LYS A 170 -13.30 2.18 -6.07
C LYS A 170 -12.03 1.46 -6.53
N VAL A 171 -11.99 1.02 -7.79
CA VAL A 171 -10.84 0.32 -8.37
C VAL A 171 -9.56 1.14 -8.25
N HIS A 172 -9.58 2.44 -8.60
CA HIS A 172 -8.40 3.28 -8.49
C HIS A 172 -7.89 3.44 -7.06
N SER A 173 -8.79 3.60 -6.08
CA SER A 173 -8.43 3.75 -4.67
C SER A 173 -7.76 2.49 -4.13
N LEU A 174 -8.30 1.31 -4.46
CA LEU A 174 -7.68 0.03 -4.13
C LEU A 174 -6.28 -0.10 -4.73
N MET A 175 -6.14 0.16 -6.04
CA MET A 175 -4.87 0.04 -6.74
C MET A 175 -3.82 1.01 -6.20
N ILE A 176 -4.18 2.26 -5.94
CA ILE A 176 -3.29 3.27 -5.35
C ILE A 176 -2.82 2.82 -3.96
N GLY A 177 -3.72 2.32 -3.12
CA GLY A 177 -3.40 1.83 -1.78
C GLY A 177 -2.41 0.65 -1.80
N LEU A 178 -2.65 -0.33 -2.67
CA LEU A 178 -1.77 -1.50 -2.83
C LEU A 178 -0.40 -1.11 -3.39
N VAL A 179 -0.37 -0.29 -4.45
CA VAL A 179 0.88 0.12 -5.09
C VAL A 179 1.72 1.03 -4.18
N ALA A 180 1.09 1.88 -3.38
CA ALA A 180 1.81 2.69 -2.40
C ALA A 180 2.64 1.82 -1.43
N LEU A 181 2.08 0.69 -0.99
CA LEU A 181 2.68 -0.20 0.00
C LEU A 181 3.40 -1.42 -0.61
N CYS A 182 3.34 -1.65 -1.92
CA CYS A 182 4.06 -2.77 -2.55
C CYS A 182 5.59 -2.60 -2.56
N HIS A 183 6.32 -3.65 -2.92
CA HIS A 183 7.74 -3.61 -3.21
C HIS A 183 7.99 -3.17 -4.66
N ALA A 184 8.44 -1.92 -4.82
CA ALA A 184 8.83 -1.33 -6.09
C ALA A 184 9.66 -0.07 -5.85
N THR A 185 10.37 0.38 -6.88
CA THR A 185 11.03 1.68 -6.86
C THR A 185 10.01 2.81 -6.78
N ILE A 186 10.40 3.94 -6.20
CA ILE A 186 9.50 5.10 -6.11
C ILE A 186 9.11 5.63 -7.51
N GLN A 187 10.00 5.49 -8.49
CA GLN A 187 9.79 5.79 -9.91
C GLN A 187 8.62 4.97 -10.48
N GLU A 188 8.68 3.64 -10.33
CA GLU A 188 7.67 2.71 -10.84
C GLU A 188 6.31 2.98 -10.19
N LYS A 189 6.29 3.25 -8.89
CA LYS A 189 5.05 3.58 -8.16
C LYS A 189 4.41 4.86 -8.68
N TYR A 190 5.18 5.94 -8.85
CA TYR A 190 4.67 7.18 -9.42
C TYR A 190 4.21 7.03 -10.87
N ALA A 191 4.94 6.26 -11.67
CA ALA A 191 4.56 5.96 -13.05
C ALA A 191 3.22 5.22 -13.09
N PHE A 192 3.07 4.15 -12.29
CA PHE A 192 1.81 3.40 -12.21
C PHE A 192 0.63 4.29 -11.79
N VAL A 193 0.82 5.10 -10.74
CA VAL A 193 -0.25 5.98 -10.23
C VAL A 193 -0.67 7.02 -11.26
N PHE A 194 0.28 7.60 -11.99
CA PHE A 194 -0.04 8.52 -13.10
C PHE A 194 -0.82 7.81 -14.21
N ASP A 195 -0.32 6.64 -14.59
CA ASP A 195 -0.82 5.82 -15.69
C ASP A 195 -2.23 5.28 -15.47
N LEU A 196 -2.61 5.07 -14.21
CA LEU A 196 -3.92 4.55 -13.82
C LEU A 196 -5.07 5.50 -14.17
N MET A 197 -4.85 6.81 -14.10
CA MET A 197 -5.89 7.83 -14.31
C MET A 197 -5.56 8.81 -15.45
N SER A 198 -4.51 8.51 -16.23
CA SER A 198 -4.16 9.24 -17.44
C SER A 198 -5.05 8.81 -18.62
N SER A 199 -5.36 9.75 -19.49
CA SER A 199 -5.95 9.47 -20.81
C SER A 199 -4.95 8.76 -21.74
N ASP A 200 -5.44 8.25 -22.89
CA ASP A 200 -4.62 7.64 -23.95
C ASP A 200 -3.48 8.55 -24.45
N GLN A 201 -3.63 9.87 -24.28
CA GLN A 201 -2.61 10.85 -24.64
C GLN A 201 -1.55 11.06 -23.54
N ASN A 202 -1.54 10.23 -22.50
CA ASN A 202 -0.62 10.32 -21.36
C ASN A 202 -0.74 11.66 -20.61
N GLN A 203 -1.98 12.15 -20.50
CA GLN A 203 -2.36 13.40 -19.87
C GLN A 203 -3.38 13.14 -18.77
N ILE A 204 -3.21 13.80 -17.62
CA ILE A 204 -4.14 13.71 -16.50
C ILE A 204 -4.91 15.02 -16.33
N SER A 205 -6.20 14.95 -16.03
CA SER A 205 -7.04 16.12 -15.71
C SER A 205 -6.88 16.54 -14.25
N PHE A 206 -7.26 17.78 -13.92
CA PHE A 206 -7.17 18.29 -12.55
C PHE A 206 -7.97 17.44 -11.56
N SER A 207 -9.18 17.02 -11.98
CA SER A 207 -10.06 16.16 -11.20
C SER A 207 -9.39 14.81 -10.88
N ASN A 208 -8.78 14.17 -11.88
CA ASN A 208 -8.11 12.88 -11.69
C ASN A 208 -6.86 13.01 -10.81
N LEU A 209 -6.05 14.06 -11.00
CA LEU A 209 -4.88 14.31 -10.15
C LEU A 209 -5.29 14.57 -8.69
N LYS A 210 -6.37 15.33 -8.48
CA LYS A 210 -6.93 15.54 -7.14
C LYS A 210 -7.33 14.21 -6.51
N ILE A 211 -8.05 13.34 -7.22
CA ILE A 211 -8.46 12.01 -6.73
C ILE A 211 -7.24 11.18 -6.34
N ILE A 212 -6.21 11.11 -7.19
CA ILE A 212 -4.95 10.41 -6.87
C ILE A 212 -4.35 10.91 -5.55
N ILE A 213 -4.24 12.23 -5.39
CA ILE A 213 -3.64 12.82 -4.19
C ILE A 213 -4.53 12.56 -2.97
N GLN A 214 -5.86 12.62 -3.11
CA GLN A 214 -6.79 12.27 -2.04
C GLN A 214 -6.60 10.81 -1.59
N ASP A 215 -6.51 9.88 -2.53
CA ASP A 215 -6.38 8.45 -2.24
C ASP A 215 -5.02 8.10 -1.64
N LEU A 216 -3.94 8.75 -2.09
CA LEU A 216 -2.63 8.64 -1.45
C LEU A 216 -2.66 9.19 -0.01
N LEU A 217 -3.39 10.29 0.23
CA LEU A 217 -3.51 10.91 1.55
C LEU A 217 -4.41 10.13 2.53
N GLN A 218 -5.21 9.17 2.06
CA GLN A 218 -5.94 8.27 2.96
C GLN A 218 -4.99 7.41 3.81
N LEU A 219 -3.83 7.02 3.28
CA LEU A 219 -2.87 6.18 4.01
C LEU A 219 -2.29 6.90 5.24
N PRO A 220 -1.68 8.10 5.14
CA PRO A 220 -1.21 8.84 6.31
C PRO A 220 -2.36 9.28 7.23
N HIS A 221 -3.55 9.55 6.68
CA HIS A 221 -4.74 9.84 7.49
C HIS A 221 -5.07 8.68 8.44
N ASN A 222 -5.07 7.45 7.94
CA ASN A 222 -5.46 6.26 8.69
C ASN A 222 -4.41 5.73 9.67
N VAL A 223 -3.19 6.30 9.68
CA VAL A 223 -2.19 6.13 10.76
C VAL A 223 -2.15 7.32 11.75
N GLY A 224 -3.14 8.21 11.66
CA GLY A 224 -3.33 9.32 12.60
C GLY A 224 -2.48 10.57 12.33
N GLU A 225 -1.92 10.72 11.12
CA GLU A 225 -1.03 11.84 10.75
C GLU A 225 -1.77 12.98 10.03
N THR A 226 -3.03 13.21 10.42
CA THR A 226 -3.99 14.10 9.75
C THR A 226 -3.62 15.59 9.84
N LYS A 227 -2.88 16.00 10.88
CA LYS A 227 -2.49 17.41 11.08
C LYS A 227 -1.53 17.92 10.02
N VAL A 228 -0.66 17.04 9.52
CA VAL A 228 0.37 17.39 8.52
C VAL A 228 -0.05 16.92 7.14
N PHE A 229 -0.69 15.75 7.06
CA PHE A 229 -1.14 15.13 5.83
C PHE A 229 -2.67 15.05 5.83
N SER A 230 -3.32 16.20 5.61
CA SER A 230 -4.78 16.26 5.52
C SER A 230 -5.25 15.95 4.11
N VAL A 231 -6.27 15.09 3.99
CA VAL A 231 -6.97 14.79 2.73
C VAL A 231 -7.57 16.06 2.11
N ASP A 232 -7.95 17.06 2.92
CA ASP A 232 -8.49 18.34 2.44
C ASP A 232 -7.45 19.16 1.66
N ALA A 233 -6.16 18.96 1.96
CA ALA A 233 -5.06 19.63 1.26
C ALA A 233 -4.85 19.10 -0.16
N ALA A 234 -5.54 18.04 -0.58
CA ALA A 234 -5.34 17.42 -1.89
C ALA A 234 -5.62 18.37 -3.05
N ALA A 235 -6.67 19.20 -2.95
CA ALA A 235 -7.00 20.16 -4.01
C ALA A 235 -5.90 21.21 -4.18
N ASP A 236 -5.37 21.75 -3.09
CA ASP A 236 -4.31 22.75 -3.15
C ASP A 236 -2.96 22.14 -3.55
N THR A 237 -2.72 20.89 -3.15
CA THR A 237 -1.58 20.10 -3.62
C THR A 237 -1.64 19.88 -5.14
N ALA A 238 -2.81 19.51 -5.67
CA ALA A 238 -3.04 19.37 -7.11
C ALA A 238 -2.83 20.70 -7.86
N LYS A 239 -3.32 21.82 -7.29
CA LYS A 239 -3.07 23.17 -7.85
C LYS A 239 -1.58 23.50 -7.89
N SER A 240 -0.80 23.07 -6.88
CA SER A 240 0.65 23.28 -6.88
C SER A 240 1.35 22.55 -8.04
N CYS A 241 0.85 21.38 -8.42
CA CYS A 241 1.32 20.65 -9.60
C CYS A 241 0.92 21.37 -10.90
N TRP A 242 -0.31 21.88 -10.97
CA TRP A 242 -0.79 22.64 -12.13
C TRP A 242 0.00 23.91 -12.38
N ASN A 243 0.31 24.63 -11.31
CA ASN A 243 1.03 25.90 -11.36
C ASN A 243 2.55 25.71 -11.51
N TYR A 244 3.04 24.46 -11.51
CA TYR A 244 4.47 24.14 -11.48
C TYR A 244 5.27 24.81 -12.62
N ASN A 245 4.66 24.94 -13.81
CA ASN A 245 5.29 25.54 -14.99
C ASN A 245 4.79 26.96 -15.33
N GLY A 246 4.04 27.61 -14.45
CA GLY A 246 3.44 28.92 -14.75
C GLY A 246 2.42 28.90 -15.90
N LYS A 247 2.11 27.71 -16.45
CA LYS A 247 1.08 27.50 -17.47
C LYS A 247 -0.28 27.44 -16.77
N GLN A 248 -0.84 28.59 -16.46
CA GLN A 248 -2.23 28.70 -15.97
C GLN A 248 -3.28 28.28 -17.03
N THR A 249 -2.86 27.83 -18.21
CA THR A 249 -3.68 27.69 -19.42
C THR A 249 -3.85 26.27 -19.92
N LEU A 250 -3.18 25.26 -19.36
CA LEU A 250 -3.37 23.87 -19.81
C LEU A 250 -4.48 23.17 -19.00
N GLU A 251 -5.39 22.52 -19.71
CA GLU A 251 -6.48 21.71 -19.13
C GLU A 251 -5.99 20.37 -18.54
N TYR A 252 -4.69 20.07 -18.68
CA TYR A 252 -4.08 18.80 -18.29
C TYR A 252 -2.63 18.94 -17.82
N VAL A 253 -2.17 17.92 -17.10
CA VAL A 253 -0.76 17.73 -16.71
C VAL A 253 -0.19 16.52 -17.47
N THR A 254 0.99 16.70 -18.07
CA THR A 254 1.71 15.61 -18.75
C THR A 254 2.53 14.77 -17.77
N ARG A 255 2.94 13.57 -18.17
CA ARG A 255 3.78 12.68 -17.34
C ARG A 255 5.08 13.34 -16.89
N ASP A 256 5.74 14.07 -17.77
CA ASP A 256 7.00 14.75 -17.45
C ASP A 256 6.81 15.88 -16.43
N GLU A 257 5.73 16.65 -16.57
CA GLU A 257 5.39 17.73 -15.63
C GLU A 257 5.06 17.17 -14.25
N PHE A 258 4.27 16.09 -14.19
CA PHE A 258 4.01 15.37 -12.94
C PHE A 258 5.31 14.83 -12.32
N TRP A 259 6.18 14.22 -13.13
CA TRP A 259 7.46 13.66 -12.68
C TRP A 259 8.40 14.72 -12.10
N MET A 260 8.51 15.87 -12.77
CA MET A 260 9.31 17.00 -12.27
C MET A 260 8.75 17.57 -10.98
N TRP A 261 7.42 17.62 -10.85
CA TRP A 261 6.75 18.10 -9.64
C TRP A 261 6.96 17.15 -8.45
N VAL A 262 6.72 15.84 -8.60
CA VAL A 262 6.90 14.87 -7.48
C VAL A 262 8.35 14.78 -6.99
N LYS A 263 9.33 15.00 -7.88
CA LYS A 263 10.75 15.07 -7.52
C LYS A 263 11.10 16.17 -6.53
N ARG A 264 10.26 17.21 -6.43
CA ARG A 264 10.44 18.29 -5.44
C ARG A 264 9.85 17.94 -4.08
N GLU A 265 9.33 16.73 -3.92
CA GLU A 265 8.74 16.19 -2.69
C GLU A 265 7.68 17.14 -2.11
N PRO A 266 6.55 17.33 -2.81
CA PRO A 266 5.48 18.20 -2.32
C PRO A 266 5.06 17.76 -0.91
N VAL A 267 4.82 18.74 -0.03
CA VAL A 267 4.66 18.50 1.42
C VAL A 267 3.64 17.41 1.72
N SER A 268 2.51 17.39 1.01
CA SER A 268 1.46 16.39 1.20
C SER A 268 1.87 14.95 0.81
N LEU A 269 2.88 14.77 -0.04
CA LEU A 269 3.34 13.45 -0.51
C LEU A 269 4.74 13.06 -0.04
N VAL A 270 5.45 13.92 0.71
CA VAL A 270 6.84 13.65 1.15
C VAL A 270 6.99 12.38 2.00
N TRP A 271 5.91 11.91 2.63
CA TRP A 271 5.90 10.63 3.34
C TRP A 271 6.18 9.44 2.41
N PHE A 272 5.78 9.53 1.14
CA PHE A 272 5.85 8.43 0.18
C PHE A 272 7.29 8.09 -0.26
N PRO A 273 8.12 9.04 -0.72
CA PRO A 273 9.55 8.78 -0.96
C PRO A 273 10.30 8.51 0.35
N THR A 274 9.86 9.07 1.48
CA THR A 274 10.46 8.77 2.79
C THR A 274 10.25 7.30 3.19
N LEU A 275 9.06 6.74 2.97
CA LEU A 275 8.77 5.31 3.18
C LEU A 275 9.70 4.43 2.35
N TYR A 276 9.90 4.78 1.06
CA TYR A 276 10.85 4.07 0.20
C TYR A 276 12.29 4.15 0.74
N ARG A 277 12.74 5.32 1.21
CA ARG A 277 14.07 5.49 1.82
C ARG A 277 14.24 4.61 3.07
N ILE A 278 13.23 4.54 3.93
CA ILE A 278 13.27 3.69 5.13
C ILE A 278 13.36 2.22 4.73
N ALA A 279 12.46 1.74 3.86
CA ALA A 279 12.46 0.35 3.41
C ALA A 279 13.79 -0.06 2.75
N THR A 280 14.35 0.82 1.91
CA THR A 280 15.66 0.56 1.29
C THR A 280 16.81 0.61 2.29
N SER A 281 16.79 1.52 3.26
CA SER A 281 17.81 1.60 4.31
C SER A 281 17.85 0.36 5.20
N GLU A 282 16.69 -0.20 5.56
CA GLU A 282 16.62 -1.49 6.27
C GLU A 282 17.26 -2.59 5.44
N THR A 283 16.93 -2.67 4.15
CA THR A 283 17.50 -3.68 3.27
C THR A 283 18.99 -3.48 2.99
N GLY A 284 19.50 -2.24 3.10
CA GLY A 284 20.88 -1.81 2.89
C GLY A 284 21.75 -1.93 4.14
N LEU A 285 21.19 -1.78 5.34
CA LEU A 285 21.89 -2.06 6.61
C LEU A 285 22.37 -3.52 6.66
N TRP A 286 21.60 -4.46 6.10
CA TRP A 286 22.04 -5.84 5.89
C TRP A 286 23.24 -5.97 4.94
N PHE A 287 23.41 -5.07 3.95
CA PHE A 287 24.58 -5.06 3.07
C PHE A 287 25.84 -4.59 3.81
N VAL A 288 25.73 -3.59 4.68
CA VAL A 288 26.87 -3.04 5.43
C VAL A 288 27.29 -3.98 6.57
N ILE A 289 26.33 -4.49 7.34
CA ILE A 289 26.60 -5.41 8.45
C ILE A 289 27.12 -6.76 7.91
N GLY A 290 26.63 -7.21 6.75
CA GLY A 290 27.12 -8.42 6.06
C GLY A 290 28.55 -8.29 5.49
N PHE A 291 29.04 -7.07 5.25
CA PHE A 291 30.45 -6.82 4.89
C PHE A 291 31.34 -6.73 6.13
N SER A 292 30.81 -6.32 7.27
CA SER A 292 31.60 -6.15 8.51
C SER A 292 31.96 -7.46 9.23
N ILE A 293 31.46 -8.62 8.78
CA ILE A 293 31.79 -9.95 9.35
C ILE A 293 32.75 -10.75 8.44
N ARG A 294 33.35 -10.10 7.43
CA ARG A 294 34.50 -10.66 6.69
C ARG A 294 35.64 -9.66 6.62
N VAL A 295 36.30 -9.48 7.76
CA VAL A 295 37.73 -9.16 7.86
C VAL A 295 38.32 -10.07 8.93
#